data_AF-A0A960LP00-F1
#
_entry.id   AF-A0A960LP00-F1
#
_cell.length_a   1.000
_cell.length_b   1.000
_cell.length_c   1.000
_cell.angle_alpha   90.00
_cell.angle_beta   90.00
_cell.angle_gamma   90.00
#
_symmetry.space_group_name_H-M   'P 1'
#
loop_
_entity.id
_entity.type
_entity.pdbx_description
1 polymer ?
#
loop_
_entity_poly.entity_id
_entity_poly.type
_entity_poly.pdbx_seq_one_letter_code
_entity_poly.pdbx_strand_id
1 'polypeptide(L)'
;MIARPLKISDRFRIRPLTGALAFLLLMGGLEKSSTQELDRTLKAIPMDFQAIPEMTAIEAEIDAEIREKAEIPYEEAMSALADGYTKALTREMEVLRNSGQSDKAEALKLEIQEFVSGSRIPPTNDADVAPELQRLRTTFRREQARHRETRDRRLEPLAETYERKVEDLEFQLTKDGRVEEAKTIEKAKSLYWIRRSNLAVVSCEGAIAKFQNGVDAFSNRAYPWTNIPEFLPELSFIQNAGGSSVARKLKILEPGVIFMGADSKNLKDLEVMEKLGFLKLPGGFNYRDAAGSPMTLFVGIVDRPLEIPPADSFGGFVIIGDVRH
;
A
#
# COMPACT_ATOMS: atom_id res chain seq x y z
N MET A 1 15.19 -18.84 62.86
CA MET A 1 14.35 -17.70 62.42
C MET A 1 13.75 -18.06 61.09
N ILE A 2 12.43 -18.27 61.05
CA ILE A 2 11.66 -18.75 59.89
C ILE A 2 10.90 -17.54 59.35
N ALA A 3 11.24 -17.08 58.13
CA ALA A 3 10.50 -16.02 57.46
C ALA A 3 9.35 -16.63 56.64
N ARG A 4 8.12 -16.20 56.94
CA ARG A 4 6.87 -16.61 56.28
C ARG A 4 6.67 -15.84 54.97
N PRO A 5 5.96 -16.42 53.97
CA PRO A 5 5.65 -15.73 52.72
C PRO A 5 4.47 -14.75 52.86
N LEU A 6 4.55 -13.65 52.10
CA LEU A 6 3.50 -12.66 51.94
C LEU A 6 2.31 -13.25 51.17
N LYS A 7 1.12 -13.16 51.77
CA LYS A 7 -0.17 -13.40 51.13
C LYS A 7 -0.53 -12.18 50.29
N ILE A 8 -0.75 -12.38 48.99
CA ILE A 8 -1.47 -11.43 48.13
C ILE A 8 -2.92 -11.87 48.12
N SER A 9 -3.79 -11.00 48.63
CA SER A 9 -5.24 -11.21 48.72
C SER A 9 -5.93 -10.98 47.38
N ASP A 10 -6.83 -11.89 47.06
CA ASP A 10 -7.93 -11.75 46.11
C ASP A 10 -8.68 -10.42 46.27
N ARG A 11 -8.73 -9.59 45.21
CA ARG A 11 -9.90 -8.77 44.81
C ARG A 11 -9.77 -8.28 43.36
N PHE A 12 -10.22 -9.09 42.39
CA PHE A 12 -10.77 -8.55 41.15
C PHE A 12 -11.97 -9.40 40.73
N ARG A 13 -13.18 -8.90 41.04
CA ARG A 13 -14.43 -9.40 40.45
C ARG A 13 -14.51 -8.85 39.03
N ILE A 14 -14.37 -9.71 38.03
CA ILE A 14 -14.70 -9.41 36.64
C ILE A 14 -16.23 -9.43 36.52
N ARG A 15 -16.83 -8.29 36.16
CA ARG A 15 -18.22 -8.24 35.67
C ARG A 15 -18.24 -8.67 34.20
N PRO A 16 -19.25 -9.43 33.73
CA PRO A 16 -19.39 -9.70 32.31
C PRO A 16 -19.86 -8.43 31.61
N LEU A 17 -19.02 -7.88 30.73
CA LEU A 17 -19.41 -6.88 29.73
C LEU A 17 -19.91 -7.63 28.50
N THR A 18 -21.15 -8.12 28.58
CA THR A 18 -21.92 -8.55 27.41
C THR A 18 -22.43 -7.32 26.67
N GLY A 19 -21.99 -7.09 25.43
CA GLY A 19 -22.79 -6.31 24.47
C GLY A 19 -22.05 -5.43 23.45
N ALA A 20 -20.82 -4.95 23.70
CA ALA A 20 -20.19 -3.95 22.82
C ALA A 20 -19.00 -4.47 21.99
N LEU A 21 -18.48 -5.66 22.29
CA LEU A 21 -17.26 -6.18 21.63
C LEU A 21 -17.53 -6.82 20.25
N ALA A 22 -18.77 -7.16 19.94
CA ALA A 22 -19.13 -7.80 18.66
C ALA A 22 -19.26 -6.81 17.49
N PHE A 23 -19.43 -5.50 17.77
CA PHE A 23 -19.60 -4.48 16.73
C PHE A 23 -18.27 -3.88 16.27
N LEU A 24 -17.25 -3.84 17.14
CA LEU A 24 -15.89 -3.41 16.79
C LEU A 24 -15.12 -4.42 15.93
N LEU A 25 -15.52 -5.70 15.92
CA LEU A 25 -14.93 -6.74 15.06
C LEU A 25 -15.42 -6.67 13.59
N LEU A 26 -16.56 -6.03 13.32
CA LEU A 26 -17.07 -5.80 11.96
C LEU A 26 -16.45 -4.56 11.30
N MET A 27 -15.99 -3.60 12.09
CA MET A 27 -15.41 -2.33 11.62
C MET A 27 -13.98 -2.45 11.11
N GLY A 28 -13.21 -3.42 11.62
CA GLY A 28 -11.88 -3.76 11.09
C GLY A 28 -11.91 -4.57 9.78
N GLY A 29 -13.08 -4.79 9.16
CA GLY A 29 -13.26 -5.66 8.00
C GLY A 29 -13.09 -4.99 6.64
N LEU A 30 -13.30 -3.68 6.52
CA LEU A 30 -13.32 -3.00 5.21
C LEU A 30 -11.97 -2.38 4.82
N GLU A 31 -11.20 -1.85 5.78
CA GLU A 31 -9.80 -1.42 5.53
C GLU A 31 -8.87 -2.61 5.25
N LYS A 32 -9.26 -3.80 5.76
CA LYS A 32 -8.65 -5.08 5.40
C LYS A 32 -8.85 -5.44 3.93
N SER A 33 -9.93 -5.03 3.24
CA SER A 33 -10.13 -5.51 1.86
C SER A 33 -9.04 -4.99 0.93
N SER A 34 -8.78 -3.68 0.85
CA SER A 34 -7.78 -3.15 -0.09
C SER A 34 -6.35 -3.47 0.33
N THR A 35 -6.04 -3.52 1.63
CA THR A 35 -4.68 -3.83 2.11
C THR A 35 -4.38 -5.33 2.11
N GLN A 36 -5.36 -6.20 2.42
CA GLN A 36 -5.21 -7.65 2.27
C GLN A 36 -5.24 -8.07 0.80
N GLU A 37 -6.03 -7.42 -0.05
CA GLU A 37 -5.96 -7.65 -1.49
C GLU A 37 -4.61 -7.20 -2.03
N LEU A 38 -4.08 -6.06 -1.58
CA LEU A 38 -2.73 -5.66 -1.97
C LEU A 38 -1.65 -6.63 -1.48
N ASP A 39 -1.71 -7.04 -0.21
CA ASP A 39 -0.78 -8.01 0.36
C ASP A 39 -0.88 -9.36 -0.38
N ARG A 40 -2.10 -9.81 -0.72
CA ARG A 40 -2.31 -10.98 -1.59
C ARG A 40 -1.71 -10.77 -2.98
N THR A 41 -1.95 -9.61 -3.58
CA THR A 41 -1.46 -9.21 -4.90
C THR A 41 0.06 -9.23 -4.96
N LEU A 42 0.72 -8.60 -3.99
CA LEU A 42 2.16 -8.55 -3.90
C LEU A 42 2.74 -9.94 -3.60
N LYS A 43 2.12 -10.72 -2.71
CA LYS A 43 2.52 -12.12 -2.44
C LYS A 43 2.29 -13.06 -3.62
N ALA A 44 1.38 -12.72 -4.54
CA ALA A 44 1.08 -13.49 -5.74
C ALA A 44 2.04 -13.20 -6.91
N ILE A 45 2.97 -12.25 -6.78
CA ILE A 45 4.03 -12.06 -7.77
C ILE A 45 4.83 -13.36 -7.84
N PRO A 46 4.79 -14.10 -8.97
CA PRO A 46 5.40 -15.41 -9.05
C PRO A 46 6.90 -15.29 -8.85
N MET A 47 7.38 -15.90 -7.78
CA MET A 47 8.79 -16.15 -7.57
C MET A 47 9.16 -17.41 -8.34
N ASP A 48 9.40 -17.30 -9.64
CA ASP A 48 10.04 -18.38 -10.42
C ASP A 48 11.49 -18.66 -9.95
N PHE A 49 11.95 -17.96 -8.92
CA PHE A 49 13.10 -18.32 -8.12
C PHE A 49 12.77 -19.57 -7.32
N GLN A 50 13.34 -20.70 -7.72
CA GLN A 50 13.29 -21.94 -6.99
C GLN A 50 13.54 -21.64 -5.50
N ALA A 51 12.51 -21.81 -4.66
CA ALA A 51 12.55 -21.33 -3.29
C ALA A 51 13.71 -22.00 -2.54
N ILE A 52 14.70 -21.19 -2.16
CA ILE A 52 15.83 -21.62 -1.32
C ILE A 52 15.27 -21.74 0.10
N PRO A 53 15.15 -22.94 0.70
CA PRO A 53 14.46 -23.14 1.98
C PRO A 53 15.00 -22.25 3.10
N GLU A 54 16.30 -22.01 3.11
CA GLU A 54 16.99 -21.13 4.07
C GLU A 54 16.50 -19.67 3.96
N MET A 55 16.29 -19.18 2.73
CA MET A 55 15.74 -17.84 2.49
C MET A 55 14.29 -17.74 2.99
N THR A 56 13.46 -18.73 2.68
CA THR A 56 12.06 -18.77 3.15
C THR A 56 11.98 -18.79 4.68
N ALA A 57 12.91 -19.45 5.36
CA ALA A 57 12.99 -19.43 6.82
C ALA A 57 13.34 -18.03 7.37
N ILE A 58 14.29 -17.32 6.75
CA ILE A 58 14.63 -15.94 7.11
C ILE A 58 13.44 -15.01 6.90
N GLU A 59 12.76 -15.09 5.74
CA GLU A 59 11.56 -14.29 5.44
C GLU A 59 10.47 -14.53 6.48
N ALA A 60 10.16 -15.79 6.81
CA ALA A 60 9.13 -16.12 7.80
C ALA A 60 9.45 -15.60 9.21
N GLU A 61 10.73 -15.66 9.63
CA GLU A 61 11.18 -15.13 10.91
C GLU A 61 11.03 -13.60 10.96
N ILE A 62 11.52 -12.89 9.94
CA ILE A 62 11.43 -11.43 9.87
C ILE A 62 9.97 -10.98 9.75
N ASP A 63 9.14 -11.72 9.00
CA ASP A 63 7.71 -11.44 8.88
C ASP A 63 7.00 -11.49 10.24
N ALA A 64 7.32 -12.49 11.07
CA ALA A 64 6.80 -12.61 12.42
C ALA A 64 7.26 -11.45 13.31
N GLU A 65 8.55 -11.08 13.23
CA GLU A 65 9.08 -9.94 13.99
C GLU A 65 8.44 -8.60 13.58
N ILE A 66 8.27 -8.36 12.27
CA ILE A 66 7.59 -7.17 11.76
C ILE A 66 6.16 -7.12 12.29
N ARG A 67 5.44 -8.24 12.21
CA ARG A 67 4.05 -8.34 12.69
C ARG A 67 3.95 -7.95 14.16
N GLU A 68 4.79 -8.56 14.99
CA GLU A 68 4.78 -8.36 16.44
C GLU A 68 5.24 -6.95 16.85
N LYS A 69 6.37 -6.49 16.31
CA LYS A 69 7.04 -5.28 16.80
C LYS A 69 6.51 -4.00 16.16
N ALA A 70 6.06 -4.05 14.90
CA ALA A 70 5.65 -2.88 14.14
C ALA A 70 4.15 -2.87 13.81
N GLU A 71 3.61 -3.93 13.22
CA GLU A 71 2.24 -3.91 12.68
C GLU A 71 1.16 -3.95 13.77
N ILE A 72 1.21 -4.91 14.70
CA ILE A 72 0.20 -5.02 15.78
C ILE A 72 0.09 -3.71 16.58
N PRO A 73 1.20 -3.10 17.05
CA PRO A 73 1.12 -1.84 17.77
C PRO A 73 0.59 -0.67 16.92
N TYR A 74 0.85 -0.67 15.61
CA TYR A 74 0.31 0.31 14.69
C TYR A 74 -1.21 0.14 14.53
N GLU A 75 -1.68 -1.09 14.34
CA GLU A 75 -3.11 -1.42 14.24
C GLU A 75 -3.87 -1.03 15.52
N GLU A 76 -3.33 -1.33 16.70
CA GLU A 76 -3.90 -0.94 17.99
C GLU A 76 -3.98 0.59 18.12
N ALA A 77 -2.92 1.31 17.75
CA ALA A 77 -2.89 2.76 17.78
C ALA A 77 -3.89 3.39 16.80
N MET A 78 -4.02 2.84 15.60
CA MET A 78 -4.99 3.29 14.60
C MET A 78 -6.43 3.03 15.06
N SER A 79 -6.71 1.87 15.66
CA SER A 79 -8.02 1.57 16.26
C SER A 79 -8.35 2.56 17.39
N ALA A 80 -7.39 2.83 18.28
CA ALA A 80 -7.60 3.79 19.36
C ALA A 80 -7.82 5.23 18.84
N LEU A 81 -7.11 5.62 17.78
CA LEU A 81 -7.30 6.91 17.12
C LEU A 81 -8.69 7.03 16.48
N ALA A 82 -9.17 6.00 15.78
CA ALA A 82 -10.51 5.94 15.19
C ALA A 82 -11.61 6.05 16.25
N ASP A 83 -11.47 5.34 17.37
CA ASP A 83 -12.37 5.44 18.52
C ASP A 83 -12.37 6.86 19.13
N GLY A 84 -11.18 7.45 19.28
CA GLY A 84 -11.01 8.80 19.79
C GLY A 84 -11.67 9.85 18.91
N TYR A 85 -11.54 9.70 17.60
CA TYR A 85 -12.14 10.57 16.60
C TYR A 85 -13.67 10.52 16.63
N THR A 86 -14.24 9.31 16.61
CA THR A 86 -15.70 9.10 16.67
C THR A 86 -16.29 9.71 17.94
N LYS A 87 -15.61 9.53 19.09
CA LYS A 87 -16.03 10.14 20.36
C LYS A 87 -15.95 11.67 20.33
N ALA A 88 -14.91 12.23 19.70
CA ALA A 88 -14.76 13.68 19.56
C ALA A 88 -15.86 14.28 18.67
N LEU A 89 -16.14 13.66 17.52
CA LEU A 89 -17.25 14.04 16.64
C LEU A 89 -18.59 14.01 17.36
N THR A 90 -18.87 12.93 18.11
CA THR A 90 -20.13 12.79 18.86
C THR A 90 -20.30 13.88 19.91
N ARG A 91 -19.25 14.20 20.68
CA ARG A 91 -19.29 15.27 21.68
C ARG A 91 -19.52 16.64 21.05
N GLU A 92 -18.80 16.94 19.96
CA GLU A 92 -18.94 18.22 19.25
C GLU A 92 -20.35 18.36 18.64
N MET A 93 -20.89 17.27 18.09
CA MET A 93 -22.27 17.21 17.59
C MET A 93 -23.29 17.51 18.70
N GLU A 94 -23.12 16.95 19.90
CA GLU A 94 -23.99 17.24 21.04
C GLU A 94 -23.92 18.71 21.48
N VAL A 95 -22.72 19.30 21.50
CA VAL A 95 -22.52 20.73 21.80
C VAL A 95 -23.24 21.62 20.76
N LEU A 96 -23.09 21.32 19.48
CA LEU A 96 -23.75 22.06 18.40
C LEU A 96 -25.28 21.91 18.45
N ARG A 97 -25.78 20.70 18.72
CA ARG A 97 -27.21 20.45 18.90
C ARG A 97 -27.79 21.26 20.07
N ASN A 98 -27.10 21.27 21.20
CA ASN A 98 -27.56 21.99 22.40
C ASN A 98 -27.46 23.52 22.25
N SER A 99 -26.64 24.02 21.33
CA SER A 99 -26.53 25.44 20.99
C SER A 99 -27.44 25.89 19.83
N GLY A 100 -28.31 24.99 19.33
CA GLY A 100 -29.25 25.31 18.25
C GLY A 100 -28.63 25.37 16.85
N GLN A 101 -27.40 24.89 16.67
CA GLN A 101 -26.71 24.86 15.37
C GLN A 101 -27.00 23.53 14.64
N SER A 102 -28.25 23.32 14.20
CA SER A 102 -28.72 22.07 13.61
C SER A 102 -27.91 21.62 12.39
N ASP A 103 -27.60 22.55 11.49
CA ASP A 103 -27.00 22.21 10.19
C ASP A 103 -25.57 21.69 10.37
N LYS A 104 -24.81 22.29 11.29
CA LYS A 104 -23.47 21.81 11.65
C LYS A 104 -23.50 20.47 12.38
N ALA A 105 -24.50 20.26 13.24
CA ALA A 105 -24.67 18.98 13.93
C ALA A 105 -24.98 17.84 12.95
N GLU A 106 -25.80 18.09 11.92
CA GLU A 106 -26.07 17.12 10.86
C GLU A 106 -24.81 16.82 10.03
N ALA A 107 -23.98 17.83 9.73
CA ALA A 107 -22.70 17.61 9.05
C ALA A 107 -21.76 16.67 9.83
N LEU A 108 -21.68 16.80 11.16
CA LEU A 108 -20.89 15.88 11.99
C LEU A 108 -21.50 14.47 12.06
N LYS A 109 -22.84 14.36 12.02
CA LYS A 109 -23.52 13.07 11.97
C LYS A 109 -23.23 12.33 10.66
N LEU A 110 -23.21 13.03 9.53
CA LEU A 110 -22.81 12.46 8.24
C LEU A 110 -21.35 11.99 8.29
N GLU A 111 -20.44 12.81 8.83
CA GLU A 111 -19.03 12.40 9.01
C GLU A 111 -18.91 11.11 9.84
N ILE A 112 -19.64 11.00 10.96
CA ILE A 112 -19.64 9.78 11.78
C ILE A 112 -20.11 8.58 10.95
N GLN A 113 -21.20 8.72 10.18
CA GLN A 113 -21.74 7.64 9.36
C GLN A 113 -20.75 7.21 8.27
N GLU A 114 -20.16 8.17 7.56
CA GLU A 114 -19.16 7.92 6.52
C GLU A 114 -17.93 7.24 7.12
N PHE A 115 -17.37 7.78 8.20
CA PHE A 115 -16.20 7.22 8.87
C PHE A 115 -16.48 5.80 9.39
N VAL A 116 -17.65 5.57 9.98
CA VAL A 116 -18.08 4.25 10.46
C VAL A 116 -18.30 3.26 9.29
N SER A 117 -18.72 3.74 8.13
CA SER A 117 -18.85 2.89 6.93
C SER A 117 -17.50 2.49 6.30
N GLY A 118 -16.38 2.98 6.85
CA GLY A 118 -15.04 2.72 6.34
C GLY A 118 -14.58 3.74 5.30
N SER A 119 -15.32 4.83 5.09
CA SER A 119 -14.86 5.92 4.25
C SER A 119 -13.62 6.58 4.85
N ARG A 120 -12.63 6.82 4.00
CA ARG A 120 -11.40 7.52 4.41
C ARG A 120 -11.69 9.00 4.63
N ILE A 121 -11.07 9.58 5.64
CA ILE A 121 -11.09 11.04 5.80
C ILE A 121 -10.41 11.66 4.59
N PRO A 122 -11.04 12.64 3.91
CA PRO A 122 -10.45 13.31 2.77
C PRO A 122 -9.04 13.86 3.08
N PRO A 123 -8.09 13.86 2.13
CA PRO A 123 -6.73 14.34 2.37
C PRO A 123 -6.67 15.85 2.61
N THR A 124 -7.63 16.61 2.08
CA THR A 124 -7.81 18.05 2.25
C THR A 124 -9.19 18.35 2.81
N ASN A 125 -9.42 19.59 3.26
CA ASN A 125 -10.77 20.03 3.61
C ASN A 125 -11.26 20.94 2.50
N ASP A 126 -12.52 20.77 2.08
CA ASP A 126 -13.17 21.70 1.16
C ASP A 126 -13.47 23.02 1.86
N ALA A 127 -13.65 24.08 1.07
CA ALA A 127 -13.79 25.44 1.57
C ALA A 127 -15.08 25.67 2.39
N ASP A 128 -16.07 24.79 2.22
CA ASP A 128 -17.38 24.81 2.85
C ASP A 128 -17.48 23.92 4.11
N VAL A 129 -16.42 23.18 4.45
CA VAL A 129 -16.40 22.33 5.65
C VAL A 129 -16.46 23.21 6.91
N ALA A 130 -17.36 22.87 7.84
CA ALA A 130 -17.50 23.56 9.11
C ALA A 130 -16.15 23.62 9.88
N PRO A 131 -15.75 24.77 10.47
CA PRO A 131 -14.45 24.92 11.14
C PRO A 131 -14.18 23.89 12.23
N GLU A 132 -15.23 23.47 12.95
CA GLU A 132 -15.16 22.47 14.01
C GLU A 132 -14.76 21.09 13.43
N LEU A 133 -15.38 20.69 12.31
CA LEU A 133 -15.04 19.46 11.60
C LEU A 133 -13.64 19.53 10.98
N GLN A 134 -13.27 20.68 10.40
CA GLN A 134 -11.95 20.92 9.83
C GLN A 134 -10.84 20.71 10.88
N ARG A 135 -11.04 21.22 12.10
CA ARG A 135 -10.13 21.06 13.24
C ARG A 135 -9.98 19.59 13.64
N LEU A 136 -11.09 18.86 13.73
CA LEU A 136 -11.10 17.44 14.08
C LEU A 136 -10.39 16.59 13.02
N ARG A 137 -10.71 16.77 11.74
CA ARG A 137 -10.04 16.08 10.61
C ARG A 137 -8.54 16.35 10.59
N THR A 138 -8.14 17.62 10.78
CA THR A 138 -6.71 17.99 10.82
C THR A 138 -5.98 17.31 11.98
N THR A 139 -6.60 17.25 13.15
CA THR A 139 -6.02 16.55 14.31
C THR A 139 -5.89 15.06 14.04
N PHE A 140 -6.92 14.42 13.47
CA PHE A 140 -6.88 13.00 13.10
C PHE A 140 -5.72 12.70 12.14
N ARG A 141 -5.64 13.42 11.01
CA ARG A 141 -4.60 13.20 10.00
C ARG A 141 -3.19 13.37 10.57
N ARG A 142 -3.00 14.35 11.46
CA ARG A 142 -1.71 14.55 12.15
C ARG A 142 -1.33 13.37 13.03
N GLU A 143 -2.25 12.88 13.87
CA GLU A 143 -1.96 11.74 14.74
C GLU A 143 -1.77 10.44 13.92
N GLN A 144 -2.55 10.25 12.86
CA GLN A 144 -2.37 9.15 11.91
C GLN A 144 -0.97 9.17 11.29
N ALA A 145 -0.49 10.32 10.82
CA ALA A 145 0.86 10.48 10.29
C ALA A 145 1.92 10.14 11.35
N ARG A 146 1.74 10.58 12.61
CA ARG A 146 2.66 10.24 13.72
C ARG A 146 2.72 8.74 14.00
N HIS A 147 1.58 8.05 13.99
CA HIS A 147 1.54 6.59 14.16
C HIS A 147 2.22 5.87 13.01
N ARG A 148 2.05 6.34 11.77
CA ARG A 148 2.75 5.82 10.59
C ARG A 148 4.26 5.97 10.73
N GLU A 149 4.73 7.18 11.06
CA GLU A 149 6.15 7.44 11.30
C GLU A 149 6.73 6.56 12.41
N THR A 150 5.97 6.34 13.49
CA THR A 150 6.40 5.45 14.58
C THR A 150 6.55 4.00 14.11
N ARG A 151 5.60 3.50 13.30
CA ARG A 151 5.70 2.18 12.68
C ARG A 151 6.93 2.09 11.79
N ASP A 152 7.14 3.08 10.93
CA ASP A 152 8.24 3.08 9.96
C ASP A 152 9.61 3.07 10.66
N ARG A 153 9.80 3.86 11.73
CA ARG A 153 11.00 3.80 12.59
C ARG A 153 11.24 2.44 13.25
N ARG A 154 10.17 1.65 13.48
CA ARG A 154 10.31 0.28 14.03
C ARG A 154 10.64 -0.73 12.95
N LEU A 155 10.26 -0.48 11.70
CA LEU A 155 10.59 -1.33 10.56
C LEU A 155 12.06 -1.19 10.16
N GLU A 156 12.64 0.01 10.27
CA GLU A 156 14.03 0.30 9.88
C GLU A 156 15.07 -0.69 10.46
N PRO A 157 15.17 -0.93 11.79
CA PRO A 157 16.15 -1.89 12.32
C PRO A 157 15.85 -3.36 11.94
N LEU A 158 14.59 -3.69 11.65
CA LEU A 158 14.21 -5.03 11.17
C LEU A 158 14.65 -5.22 9.72
N ALA A 159 14.66 -4.15 8.93
CA ALA A 159 15.21 -4.15 7.58
C ALA A 159 16.70 -4.42 7.58
N GLU A 160 17.48 -3.72 8.41
CA GLU A 160 18.90 -3.98 8.57
C GLU A 160 19.19 -5.42 9.04
N THR A 161 18.32 -5.97 9.90
CA THR A 161 18.45 -7.35 10.38
C THR A 161 18.22 -8.36 9.27
N TYR A 162 17.19 -8.13 8.45
CA TYR A 162 16.92 -8.95 7.27
C TYR A 162 18.08 -8.89 6.28
N GLU A 163 18.55 -7.69 5.91
CA GLU A 163 19.65 -7.52 4.95
C GLU A 163 20.91 -8.26 5.39
N ARG A 164 21.27 -8.18 6.67
CA ARG A 164 22.43 -8.90 7.22
C ARG A 164 22.27 -10.42 7.13
N LYS A 165 21.11 -10.96 7.53
CA LYS A 165 20.83 -12.40 7.46
C LYS A 165 20.90 -12.92 6.02
N VAL A 166 20.39 -12.13 5.08
CA VAL A 166 20.42 -12.44 3.64
C VAL A 166 21.85 -12.42 3.11
N GLU A 167 22.65 -11.42 3.46
CA GLU A 167 24.06 -11.33 3.07
C GLU A 167 24.90 -12.48 3.64
N ASP A 168 24.66 -12.85 4.90
CA ASP A 168 25.30 -14.02 5.53
C ASP A 168 24.95 -15.32 4.79
N LEU A 169 23.70 -15.47 4.34
CA LEU A 169 23.25 -16.61 3.55
C LEU A 169 23.89 -16.63 2.16
N GLU A 170 23.93 -15.50 1.45
CA GLU A 170 24.61 -15.36 0.15
C GLU A 170 26.09 -15.74 0.25
N PHE A 171 26.77 -15.28 1.30
CA PHE A 171 28.15 -15.62 1.58
C PHE A 171 28.33 -17.14 1.80
N GLN A 172 27.46 -17.76 2.60
CA GLN A 172 27.52 -19.21 2.85
C GLN A 172 27.27 -20.04 1.59
N LEU A 173 26.23 -19.70 0.82
CA LEU A 173 25.93 -20.39 -0.44
C LEU A 173 27.11 -20.31 -1.42
N THR A 174 27.75 -19.14 -1.50
CA THR A 174 28.93 -18.96 -2.34
C THR A 174 30.11 -19.83 -1.88
N LYS A 175 30.37 -19.86 -0.57
CA LYS A 175 31.43 -20.70 0.02
C LYS A 175 31.18 -22.19 -0.20
N ASP A 176 29.92 -22.61 -0.17
CA ASP A 176 29.50 -24.00 -0.42
C ASP A 176 29.43 -24.35 -1.92
N GLY A 177 29.77 -23.42 -2.82
CA GLY A 177 29.76 -23.61 -4.27
C GLY A 177 28.38 -23.53 -4.93
N ARG A 178 27.34 -23.15 -4.19
CA ARG A 178 25.94 -22.95 -4.66
C ARG A 178 25.75 -21.55 -5.28
N VAL A 179 26.58 -21.19 -6.27
CA VAL A 179 26.65 -19.82 -6.82
C VAL A 179 25.35 -19.35 -7.50
N GLU A 180 24.64 -20.24 -8.22
CA GLU A 180 23.38 -19.85 -8.88
C GLU A 180 22.25 -19.57 -7.88
N GLU A 181 22.27 -20.21 -6.72
CA GLU A 181 21.35 -19.93 -5.62
C GLU A 181 21.68 -18.58 -4.96
N ALA A 182 22.97 -18.27 -4.74
CA ALA A 182 23.37 -16.96 -4.22
C ALA A 182 22.89 -15.80 -5.13
N LYS A 183 23.03 -15.93 -6.47
CA LYS A 183 22.48 -14.94 -7.43
C LYS A 183 20.96 -14.82 -7.38
N THR A 184 20.28 -15.91 -7.01
CA THR A 184 18.83 -15.94 -6.88
C THR A 184 18.39 -15.17 -5.63
N ILE A 185 19.16 -15.23 -4.54
CA ILE A 185 18.90 -14.45 -3.33
C ILE A 185 18.97 -12.95 -3.58
N GLU A 186 19.94 -12.45 -4.34
CA GLU A 186 20.07 -11.02 -4.64
C GLU A 186 18.77 -10.45 -5.25
N LYS A 187 18.16 -11.20 -6.18
CA LYS A 187 16.87 -10.84 -6.78
C LYS A 187 15.71 -10.94 -5.79
N ALA A 188 15.70 -11.99 -4.96
CA ALA A 188 14.70 -12.18 -3.91
C ALA A 188 14.73 -11.03 -2.88
N LYS A 189 15.92 -10.53 -2.52
CA LYS A 189 16.12 -9.39 -1.62
C LYS A 189 15.36 -8.16 -2.09
N SER A 190 15.50 -7.78 -3.36
CA SER A 190 14.77 -6.64 -3.93
C SER A 190 13.26 -6.84 -3.92
N LEU A 191 12.79 -8.05 -4.26
CA LEU A 191 11.36 -8.37 -4.33
C LEU A 191 10.69 -8.43 -2.96
N TYR A 192 11.40 -8.83 -1.91
CA TYR A 192 10.86 -8.87 -0.56
C TYR A 192 10.42 -7.48 -0.08
N TRP A 193 11.26 -6.45 -0.28
CA TRP A 193 10.91 -5.08 0.11
C TRP A 193 9.77 -4.50 -0.73
N ILE A 194 9.74 -4.82 -2.02
CA ILE A 194 8.61 -4.47 -2.89
C ILE A 194 7.32 -5.09 -2.35
N ARG A 195 7.35 -6.35 -1.92
CA ARG A 195 6.18 -7.07 -1.39
C ARG A 195 5.63 -6.48 -0.09
N ARG A 196 6.49 -5.88 0.72
CA ARG A 196 6.10 -5.25 1.99
C ARG A 196 5.82 -3.76 1.87
N SER A 197 6.07 -3.17 0.71
CA SER A 197 5.81 -1.76 0.46
C SER A 197 4.32 -1.52 0.19
N ASN A 198 3.82 -0.36 0.60
CA ASN A 198 2.48 0.08 0.20
C ASN A 198 2.50 0.44 -1.29
N LEU A 199 1.35 0.42 -1.98
CA LEU A 199 1.26 1.12 -3.26
C LEU A 199 1.50 2.60 -3.06
N ALA A 200 2.24 3.19 -3.98
CA ALA A 200 2.31 4.63 -4.04
C ALA A 200 0.94 5.18 -4.44
N VAL A 201 0.57 6.28 -3.81
CA VAL A 201 -0.54 7.11 -4.29
C VAL A 201 0.05 8.17 -5.18
N VAL A 202 -0.33 8.19 -6.44
CA VAL A 202 0.24 9.10 -7.44
C VAL A 202 -0.84 9.95 -8.10
N SER A 203 -0.50 11.20 -8.42
CA SER A 203 -1.29 12.08 -9.28
C SER A 203 -0.49 12.41 -10.52
N CYS A 204 -1.15 12.36 -11.67
CA CYS A 204 -0.56 12.61 -12.97
C CYS A 204 -1.66 12.97 -13.98
N GLU A 205 -1.32 13.78 -14.97
CA GLU A 205 -2.26 14.26 -15.98
C GLU A 205 -2.67 13.13 -16.94
N GLY A 206 -3.99 12.91 -17.08
CA GLY A 206 -4.55 11.94 -18.02
C GLY A 206 -5.90 11.43 -17.57
N ALA A 207 -6.54 10.64 -18.43
CA ALA A 207 -7.73 9.89 -18.03
C ALA A 207 -7.29 8.72 -17.13
N ILE A 208 -7.99 8.52 -16.03
CA ILE A 208 -7.75 7.39 -15.11
C ILE A 208 -8.80 6.33 -15.42
N ALA A 209 -8.37 5.08 -15.57
CA ALA A 209 -9.27 3.94 -15.76
C ALA A 209 -8.85 2.75 -14.89
N LYS A 210 -9.76 1.80 -14.69
CA LYS A 210 -9.48 0.54 -14.01
C LYS A 210 -8.62 -0.36 -14.89
N PHE A 211 -7.57 -0.95 -14.34
CA PHE A 211 -6.61 -1.77 -15.07
C PHE A 211 -7.11 -3.22 -15.18
N GLN A 212 -8.14 -3.44 -15.98
CA GLN A 212 -8.80 -4.75 -16.14
C GLN A 212 -8.90 -5.17 -17.61
N ASN A 213 -9.02 -6.48 -17.86
CA ASN A 213 -9.17 -7.02 -19.21
C ASN A 213 -10.41 -6.41 -19.90
N GLY A 214 -10.26 -6.05 -21.17
CA GLY A 214 -11.34 -5.44 -21.95
C GLY A 214 -11.41 -3.91 -21.89
N VAL A 215 -10.72 -3.25 -20.95
CA VAL A 215 -10.59 -1.79 -20.92
C VAL A 215 -9.55 -1.33 -21.92
N ASP A 216 -9.84 -0.28 -22.68
CA ASP A 216 -8.93 0.27 -23.68
C ASP A 216 -7.64 0.79 -23.06
N ALA A 217 -6.50 0.40 -23.64
CA ALA A 217 -5.16 0.82 -23.23
C ALA A 217 -4.92 2.32 -23.43
N PHE A 218 -5.59 2.92 -24.42
CA PHE A 218 -5.36 4.29 -24.84
C PHE A 218 -6.66 5.08 -24.87
N SER A 219 -6.59 6.36 -24.53
CA SER A 219 -7.77 7.24 -24.52
C SER A 219 -8.30 7.57 -25.92
N ASN A 220 -7.51 7.33 -26.97
CA ASN A 220 -7.84 7.64 -28.36
C ASN A 220 -7.80 6.42 -29.29
N ARG A 221 -7.71 5.19 -28.76
CA ARG A 221 -7.68 3.95 -29.57
C ARG A 221 -8.41 2.82 -28.85
N ALA A 222 -9.18 2.04 -29.61
CA ALA A 222 -9.92 0.89 -29.11
C ALA A 222 -9.04 -0.38 -29.04
N TYR A 223 -7.97 -0.34 -28.23
CA TYR A 223 -7.06 -1.46 -28.03
C TYR A 223 -7.19 -1.99 -26.60
N PRO A 224 -8.09 -2.96 -26.34
CA PRO A 224 -8.36 -3.41 -24.99
C PRO A 224 -7.19 -4.21 -24.42
N TRP A 225 -6.96 -4.05 -23.11
CA TRP A 225 -6.04 -4.92 -22.36
C TRP A 225 -6.51 -6.38 -22.36
N THR A 226 -5.54 -7.28 -22.38
CA THR A 226 -5.72 -8.73 -22.34
C THR A 226 -4.59 -9.38 -21.55
N ASN A 227 -4.84 -10.54 -20.96
CA ASN A 227 -3.85 -11.29 -20.18
C ASN A 227 -3.23 -10.46 -19.04
N ILE A 228 -4.01 -9.59 -18.40
CA ILE A 228 -3.56 -8.89 -17.19
C ILE A 228 -3.30 -9.92 -16.08
N PRO A 229 -2.12 -9.91 -15.43
CA PRO A 229 -1.84 -10.75 -14.27
C PRO A 229 -2.92 -10.61 -13.20
N GLU A 230 -3.36 -11.71 -12.59
CA GLU A 230 -4.48 -11.74 -11.62
C GLU A 230 -4.28 -10.81 -10.41
N PHE A 231 -3.04 -10.40 -10.14
CA PHE A 231 -2.71 -9.51 -9.04
C PHE A 231 -2.90 -8.01 -9.35
N LEU A 232 -3.06 -7.60 -10.61
CA LEU A 232 -3.23 -6.21 -11.04
C LEU A 232 -4.67 -5.69 -11.30
N PRO A 233 -5.77 -6.47 -11.44
CA PRO A 233 -7.07 -6.00 -11.95
C PRO A 233 -7.72 -4.85 -11.18
N GLU A 234 -7.46 -4.76 -9.87
CA GLU A 234 -8.10 -3.78 -8.98
C GLU A 234 -7.42 -2.41 -8.99
N LEU A 235 -6.24 -2.32 -9.61
CA LEU A 235 -5.48 -1.09 -9.67
C LEU A 235 -6.04 -0.13 -10.71
N SER A 236 -5.72 1.15 -10.55
CA SER A 236 -5.99 2.16 -11.56
C SER A 236 -4.76 2.33 -12.43
N PHE A 237 -4.97 2.76 -13.67
CA PHE A 237 -3.90 3.17 -14.55
C PHE A 237 -4.24 4.47 -15.27
N ILE A 238 -3.19 5.10 -15.80
CA ILE A 238 -3.32 6.32 -16.60
C ILE A 238 -3.43 5.94 -18.06
N GLN A 239 -4.59 6.20 -18.66
CA GLN A 239 -4.81 6.04 -20.10
C GLN A 239 -4.08 7.16 -20.86
N ASN A 240 -3.10 6.74 -21.64
CA ASN A 240 -2.35 7.65 -22.52
C ASN A 240 -3.02 7.77 -23.88
N ALA A 241 -2.83 8.91 -24.55
CA ALA A 241 -3.07 8.97 -25.98
C ALA A 241 -1.95 8.18 -26.70
N GLY A 242 -2.31 7.21 -27.54
CA GLY A 242 -1.35 6.41 -28.28
C GLY A 242 -0.55 7.27 -29.27
N GLY A 243 0.78 7.22 -29.17
CA GLY A 243 1.71 8.07 -29.93
C GLY A 243 2.04 9.42 -29.27
N SER A 244 1.69 9.62 -28.00
CA SER A 244 2.11 10.81 -27.24
C SER A 244 3.64 10.87 -27.09
N SER A 245 4.23 12.01 -27.43
CA SER A 245 5.65 12.32 -27.24
C SER A 245 5.92 13.21 -26.02
N VAL A 246 4.94 13.31 -25.10
CA VAL A 246 5.03 14.17 -23.91
C VAL A 246 5.54 13.37 -22.72
N ALA A 247 6.59 13.88 -22.05
CA ALA A 247 7.07 13.34 -20.79
C ALA A 247 5.97 13.38 -19.72
N ARG A 248 5.92 12.35 -18.86
CA ARG A 248 4.93 12.25 -17.79
C ARG A 248 5.57 12.63 -16.47
N LYS A 249 4.95 13.59 -15.79
CA LYS A 249 5.33 13.98 -14.43
C LYS A 249 4.38 13.33 -13.44
N LEU A 250 4.91 12.47 -12.59
CA LEU A 250 4.19 11.85 -11.51
C LEU A 250 4.46 12.66 -10.24
N LYS A 251 3.38 13.16 -9.64
CA LYS A 251 3.41 13.68 -8.28
C LYS A 251 3.15 12.52 -7.33
N ILE A 252 4.11 12.23 -6.46
CA ILE A 252 3.93 11.21 -5.43
C ILE A 252 3.21 11.85 -4.24
N LEU A 253 1.96 11.44 -4.02
CA LEU A 253 1.13 11.89 -2.90
C LEU A 253 1.42 11.07 -1.64
N GLU A 254 1.63 9.77 -1.81
CA GLU A 254 2.10 8.86 -0.76
C GLU A 254 3.19 7.95 -1.36
N PRO A 255 4.39 7.86 -0.73
CA PRO A 255 5.45 6.95 -1.17
C PRO A 255 5.02 5.50 -1.18
N GLY A 256 5.59 4.72 -2.11
CA GLY A 256 5.30 3.29 -2.20
C GLY A 256 5.77 2.68 -3.52
N VAL A 257 5.18 1.56 -3.89
CA VAL A 257 5.44 0.86 -5.14
C VAL A 257 4.48 1.32 -6.23
N ILE A 258 5.01 1.52 -7.43
CA ILE A 258 4.20 1.56 -8.65
C ILE A 258 4.62 0.45 -9.60
N PHE A 259 3.67 0.02 -10.41
CA PHE A 259 3.92 -0.88 -11.51
C PHE A 259 3.96 -0.08 -12.81
N MET A 260 4.86 -0.48 -13.70
CA MET A 260 5.07 0.16 -14.99
C MET A 260 4.97 -0.88 -16.09
N GLY A 261 4.12 -0.65 -17.09
CA GLY A 261 4.13 -1.41 -18.34
C GLY A 261 4.98 -0.70 -19.39
N ALA A 262 5.83 -1.42 -20.11
CA ALA A 262 6.54 -0.92 -21.29
C ALA A 262 6.46 -1.93 -22.44
N ASP A 263 6.43 -1.46 -23.69
CA ASP A 263 6.37 -2.33 -24.88
C ASP A 263 7.57 -3.29 -24.91
N SER A 264 7.33 -4.61 -24.87
CA SER A 264 8.40 -5.61 -24.85
C SER A 264 9.24 -5.63 -26.13
N LYS A 265 8.75 -5.07 -27.23
CA LYS A 265 9.48 -4.99 -28.50
C LYS A 265 10.38 -3.77 -28.60
N ASN A 266 10.21 -2.77 -27.73
CA ASN A 266 11.03 -1.55 -27.76
C ASN A 266 12.14 -1.59 -26.70
N LEU A 267 13.34 -2.00 -27.11
CA LEU A 267 14.52 -2.10 -26.22
C LEU A 267 14.84 -0.78 -25.51
N LYS A 268 14.64 0.37 -26.16
CA LYS A 268 14.91 1.67 -25.55
C LYS A 268 13.97 1.97 -24.38
N ASP A 269 12.69 1.64 -24.51
CA ASP A 269 11.71 1.83 -23.44
C ASP A 269 12.05 0.91 -22.25
N LEU A 270 12.51 -0.32 -22.50
CA LEU A 270 12.97 -1.24 -21.46
C LEU A 270 14.23 -0.71 -20.74
N GLU A 271 15.23 -0.24 -21.49
CA GLU A 271 16.44 0.36 -20.91
C GLU A 271 16.14 1.59 -20.07
N VAL A 272 15.15 2.41 -20.46
CA VAL A 272 14.72 3.56 -19.68
C VAL A 272 14.18 3.11 -18.32
N MET A 273 13.34 2.07 -18.27
CA MET A 273 12.82 1.55 -17.00
C MET A 273 13.95 1.05 -16.09
N GLU A 274 14.89 0.30 -16.63
CA GLU A 274 16.05 -0.18 -15.87
C GLU A 274 16.93 0.98 -15.37
N LYS A 275 17.17 2.01 -16.19
CA LYS A 275 17.91 3.23 -15.80
C LYS A 275 17.19 4.04 -14.71
N LEU A 276 15.85 3.99 -14.68
CA LEU A 276 15.05 4.57 -13.61
C LEU A 276 15.03 3.70 -12.34
N GLY A 277 15.71 2.56 -12.33
CA GLY A 277 15.80 1.66 -11.18
C GLY A 277 14.61 0.73 -11.01
N PHE A 278 13.77 0.59 -12.04
CA PHE A 278 12.66 -0.36 -12.00
C PHE A 278 13.15 -1.79 -12.24
N LEU A 279 12.62 -2.72 -11.45
CA LEU A 279 12.87 -4.14 -11.59
C LEU A 279 11.88 -4.74 -12.59
N LYS A 280 12.40 -5.42 -13.60
CA LYS A 280 11.59 -6.22 -14.53
C LYS A 280 11.00 -7.43 -13.81
N LEU A 281 9.69 -7.59 -13.86
CA LEU A 281 8.98 -8.75 -13.32
C LEU A 281 8.87 -9.87 -14.35
N PRO A 282 8.81 -11.14 -13.91
CA PRO A 282 8.45 -12.24 -14.79
C PRO A 282 7.01 -12.06 -15.29
N GLY A 283 6.78 -12.46 -16.54
CA GLY A 283 5.49 -12.28 -17.20
C GLY A 283 5.29 -10.88 -17.77
N GLY A 284 4.03 -10.59 -18.08
CA GLY A 284 3.61 -9.38 -18.78
C GLY A 284 2.11 -9.39 -19.01
N PHE A 285 1.65 -8.45 -19.81
CA PHE A 285 0.27 -8.37 -20.28
C PHE A 285 0.27 -7.88 -21.71
N ASN A 286 -0.87 -7.92 -22.39
CA ASN A 286 -0.96 -7.53 -23.79
C ASN A 286 -2.06 -6.50 -23.97
N TYR A 287 -1.98 -5.67 -25.00
CA TYR A 287 -3.16 -5.02 -25.56
C TYR A 287 -3.49 -5.63 -26.91
N ARG A 288 -4.78 -5.69 -27.23
CA ARG A 288 -5.26 -6.27 -28.48
C ARG A 288 -5.22 -5.23 -29.60
N ASP A 289 -4.04 -5.01 -30.14
CA ASP A 289 -3.86 -4.45 -31.49
C ASP A 289 -3.82 -5.58 -32.54
N ALA A 290 -3.56 -5.24 -33.80
CA ALA A 290 -3.44 -6.23 -34.88
C ALA A 290 -2.30 -7.25 -34.66
N ALA A 291 -1.31 -6.91 -33.82
CA ALA A 291 -0.12 -7.72 -33.58
C ALA A 291 -0.12 -8.42 -32.20
N GLY A 292 -1.14 -8.17 -31.36
CA GLY A 292 -1.16 -8.60 -29.96
C GLY A 292 0.07 -8.12 -29.20
N SER A 293 0.35 -6.81 -29.23
CA SER A 293 1.60 -6.25 -28.70
C SER A 293 1.80 -6.54 -27.20
N PRO A 294 2.88 -7.24 -26.83
CA PRO A 294 3.19 -7.59 -25.45
C PRO A 294 3.81 -6.41 -24.70
N MET A 295 3.47 -6.32 -23.42
CA MET A 295 4.00 -5.38 -22.45
C MET A 295 4.81 -6.12 -21.40
N THR A 296 6.02 -5.64 -21.16
CA THR A 296 6.86 -6.05 -20.04
C THR A 296 6.40 -5.31 -18.80
N LEU A 297 6.17 -6.05 -17.72
CA LEU A 297 5.83 -5.48 -16.43
C LEU A 297 7.10 -5.17 -15.63
N PHE A 298 7.12 -3.99 -15.05
CA PHE A 298 8.16 -3.48 -14.17
C PHE A 298 7.54 -3.06 -12.85
N VAL A 299 8.37 -3.04 -11.81
CA VAL A 299 7.98 -2.57 -10.48
C VAL A 299 9.09 -1.71 -9.89
N GLY A 300 8.73 -0.64 -9.21
CA GLY A 300 9.71 0.28 -8.63
C GLY A 300 9.14 1.01 -7.42
N ILE A 301 10.01 1.33 -6.47
CA ILE A 301 9.69 2.16 -5.32
C ILE A 301 9.84 3.62 -5.72
N VAL A 302 8.83 4.42 -5.42
CA VAL A 302 8.81 5.87 -5.65
C VAL A 302 8.49 6.61 -4.36
N ASP A 303 9.33 7.57 -4.01
CA ASP A 303 9.26 8.38 -2.78
C ASP A 303 9.31 9.88 -3.05
N ARG A 304 9.55 10.26 -4.31
CA ARG A 304 9.71 11.63 -4.78
C ARG A 304 9.12 11.78 -6.19
N PRO A 305 8.77 13.01 -6.61
CA PRO A 305 8.29 13.25 -7.96
C PRO A 305 9.17 12.59 -9.02
N LEU A 306 8.54 11.89 -9.95
CA LEU A 306 9.21 11.12 -10.99
C LEU A 306 8.82 11.68 -12.35
N GLU A 307 9.81 11.95 -13.19
CA GLU A 307 9.58 12.28 -14.60
C GLU A 307 9.92 11.06 -15.45
N ILE A 308 8.92 10.54 -16.15
CA ILE A 308 9.07 9.45 -17.10
C ILE A 308 9.21 10.09 -18.48
N PRO A 309 10.32 9.83 -19.19
CA PRO A 309 10.52 10.40 -20.51
C PRO A 309 9.42 9.89 -21.47
N PRO A 310 9.19 10.59 -22.59
CA PRO A 310 8.28 10.07 -23.59
C PRO A 310 8.75 8.71 -24.08
N ALA A 311 7.80 7.79 -24.29
CA ALA A 311 8.10 6.50 -24.90
C ALA A 311 8.54 6.70 -26.35
N ASP A 312 9.50 5.90 -26.81
CA ASP A 312 9.95 5.91 -28.20
C ASP A 312 9.05 5.03 -29.10
N SER A 313 8.02 4.41 -28.51
CA SER A 313 7.04 3.56 -29.19
C SER A 313 5.59 4.02 -29.01
N PHE A 314 4.72 3.50 -29.87
CA PHE A 314 3.28 3.69 -29.78
C PHE A 314 2.65 3.07 -28.51
N GLY A 315 3.32 2.07 -27.90
CA GLY A 315 2.83 1.35 -26.72
C GLY A 315 2.79 2.20 -25.45
N GLY A 316 3.67 3.20 -25.33
CA GLY A 316 3.73 4.07 -24.17
C GLY A 316 4.20 3.38 -22.88
N PHE A 317 4.42 4.18 -21.84
CA PHE A 317 4.55 3.68 -20.47
C PHE A 317 3.19 3.66 -19.79
N VAL A 318 2.79 2.54 -19.20
CA VAL A 318 1.55 2.41 -18.43
C VAL A 318 1.87 2.50 -16.96
N ILE A 319 1.38 3.54 -16.28
CA ILE A 319 1.55 3.71 -14.83
C ILE A 319 0.36 3.03 -14.16
N ILE A 320 0.61 2.04 -13.31
CA ILE A 320 -0.40 1.22 -12.63
C ILE A 320 -0.18 1.34 -11.11
N GLY A 321 -1.22 1.76 -10.38
CA GLY A 321 -1.15 1.98 -8.93
C GLY A 321 -2.44 2.58 -8.35
N ASP A 322 -2.36 3.18 -7.15
CA ASP A 322 -3.43 4.02 -6.60
C ASP A 322 -3.31 5.42 -7.23
N VAL A 323 -3.93 5.58 -8.40
CA VAL A 323 -3.88 6.84 -9.17
C VAL A 323 -5.06 7.72 -8.81
N ARG A 324 -4.78 8.99 -8.50
CA ARG A 324 -5.77 10.02 -8.14
C ARG A 324 -5.56 11.27 -8.98
N HIS A 325 -6.63 12.06 -9.15
CA HIS A 325 -6.53 13.41 -9.71
C HIS A 325 -5.89 14.35 -8.69
#